data_AF-A0A0W0SA73-F1
#
_entry.id   AF-A0A0W0SA73-F1
#
_cell.length_a   1.000
_cell.length_b   1.000
_cell.length_c   1.000
_cell.angle_alpha   90.00
_cell.angle_beta   90.00
_cell.angle_gamma   90.00
#
_symmetry.space_group_name_H-M   'P 1'
#
loop_
_entity.id
_entity.type
_entity.pdbx_description
1 polymer ?
#
loop_
_entity_poly.entity_id
_entity_poly.type
_entity_poly.pdbx_seq_one_letter_code
_entity_poly.pdbx_strand_id
1 'polypeptide(L)'
;MKHLLKKIDREKNKIEHFIDSMRDFFSKTHDQSERNNRLEVFDTLLLLATYAQADELENEFQSVLPLQERGEAINYLCQELREINGFCKGSFSDEHDVYKDLFSEIKFPTAEKKQAVRNLLSATITELIFEKTNTPSKGLGAS
;
A
#
# COMPACT_ATOMS: atom_id res chain seq x y z
N MET A 1 13.14 3.07 19.77
CA MET A 1 13.43 2.27 18.56
C MET A 1 12.64 0.95 18.52
N LYS A 2 12.66 0.10 19.56
CA LYS A 2 11.81 -1.12 19.61
C LYS A 2 10.30 -0.83 19.44
N HIS A 3 9.78 0.23 20.05
CA HIS A 3 8.36 0.61 19.94
C HIS A 3 7.99 1.14 18.55
N LEU A 4 8.84 1.97 17.94
CA LEU A 4 8.70 2.43 16.56
C LEU A 4 8.58 1.25 15.57
N LEU A 5 9.50 0.29 15.66
CA LEU A 5 9.46 -0.90 14.79
C LEU A 5 8.18 -1.71 14.96
N LYS A 6 7.67 -1.85 16.20
CA LYS A 6 6.37 -2.51 16.45
C LYS A 6 5.20 -1.76 15.82
N LYS A 7 5.23 -0.43 15.80
CA LYS A 7 4.18 0.39 15.15
C LYS A 7 4.23 0.25 13.63
N ILE A 8 5.44 0.27 13.05
CA ILE A 8 5.62 0.01 11.61
C ILE A 8 5.12 -1.40 11.26
N ASP A 9 5.47 -2.40 12.06
CA ASP A 9 5.01 -3.78 11.87
C ASP A 9 3.48 -3.89 11.97
N ARG A 10 2.84 -3.13 12.87
CA ARG A 10 1.39 -3.06 12.95
C ARG A 10 0.76 -2.54 11.65
N GLU A 11 1.33 -1.48 11.06
CA GLU A 11 0.83 -0.95 9.78
C GLU A 11 1.09 -1.93 8.62
N LYS A 12 2.26 -2.57 8.60
CA LYS A 12 2.55 -3.69 7.66
C LYS A 12 1.47 -4.77 7.75
N ASN A 13 1.16 -5.22 8.97
CA ASN A 13 0.18 -6.29 9.21
C ASN A 13 -1.26 -5.90 8.78
N LYS A 14 -1.64 -4.62 8.90
CA LYS A 14 -2.94 -4.15 8.39
C LYS A 14 -3.01 -4.25 6.87
N ILE A 15 -1.96 -3.78 6.18
CA ILE A 15 -1.89 -3.83 4.71
C ILE A 15 -1.83 -5.28 4.23
N GLU A 16 -1.08 -6.15 4.92
CA GLU A 16 -1.06 -7.58 4.63
C GLU A 16 -2.45 -8.21 4.76
N HIS A 17 -3.16 -7.91 5.84
CA HIS A 17 -4.52 -8.41 6.05
C HIS A 17 -5.49 -7.90 4.97
N PHE A 18 -5.37 -6.64 4.56
CA PHE A 18 -6.13 -6.09 3.44
C PHE A 18 -5.85 -6.86 2.14
N ILE A 19 -4.58 -7.08 1.79
CA ILE A 19 -4.18 -7.82 0.58
C ILE A 19 -4.77 -9.22 0.59
N ASP A 20 -4.61 -9.94 1.70
CA ASP A 20 -5.09 -11.32 1.84
C ASP A 20 -6.63 -11.37 1.77
N SER A 21 -7.33 -10.39 2.36
CA SER A 21 -8.79 -10.30 2.32
C SER A 21 -9.33 -10.02 0.91
N MET A 22 -8.68 -9.13 0.16
CA MET A 22 -9.07 -8.85 -1.23
C MET A 22 -8.79 -10.03 -2.15
N ARG A 23 -7.67 -10.75 -1.96
CA ARG A 23 -7.39 -11.99 -2.69
C ARG A 23 -8.46 -13.04 -2.41
N ASP A 24 -8.82 -13.27 -1.14
CA ASP A 24 -9.90 -14.20 -0.78
C ASP A 24 -11.23 -13.79 -1.41
N PHE A 25 -11.58 -12.50 -1.38
CA PHE A 25 -12.78 -11.96 -2.03
C PHE A 25 -12.80 -12.27 -3.53
N PHE A 26 -11.73 -11.96 -4.27
CA PHE A 26 -11.67 -12.25 -5.70
C PHE A 26 -11.63 -13.75 -6.03
N SER A 27 -11.05 -14.57 -5.14
CA SER A 27 -10.97 -16.02 -5.33
C SER A 27 -12.34 -16.72 -5.36
N LYS A 28 -13.36 -16.09 -4.76
CA LYS A 28 -14.76 -16.55 -4.72
C LYS A 28 -15.53 -16.28 -6.02
N THR A 29 -14.94 -15.54 -6.96
CA THR A 29 -15.50 -15.37 -8.30
C THR A 29 -15.64 -16.73 -8.98
N HIS A 30 -16.86 -17.07 -9.42
CA HIS A 30 -17.17 -18.40 -9.97
C HIS A 30 -16.50 -18.65 -11.32
N ASP A 31 -16.51 -17.66 -12.20
CA ASP A 31 -15.85 -17.75 -13.50
C ASP A 31 -14.33 -17.69 -13.32
N GLN A 32 -13.63 -18.71 -13.83
CA GLN A 32 -12.19 -18.84 -13.67
C GLN A 32 -11.41 -17.75 -14.41
N SER A 33 -11.88 -17.35 -15.60
CA SER A 33 -11.20 -16.35 -16.43
C SER A 33 -11.30 -14.98 -15.75
N GLU A 34 -12.50 -14.62 -15.32
CA GLU A 34 -12.76 -13.38 -14.59
C GLU A 34 -12.05 -13.36 -13.23
N ARG A 35 -12.01 -14.48 -12.52
CA ARG A 35 -11.22 -14.61 -11.29
C ARG A 35 -9.75 -14.29 -11.52
N ASN A 36 -9.15 -14.89 -12.54
CA ASN A 36 -7.73 -14.66 -12.86
C ASN A 36 -7.50 -13.19 -13.24
N ASN A 37 -8.37 -12.63 -14.08
CA ASN A 37 -8.32 -11.22 -14.47
C ASN A 37 -8.39 -10.27 -13.26
N ARG A 38 -9.34 -10.49 -12.34
CA ARG A 38 -9.47 -9.67 -11.12
C ARG A 38 -8.23 -9.73 -10.22
N LEU A 39 -7.64 -10.92 -10.07
CA LEU A 39 -6.42 -11.10 -9.28
C LEU A 39 -5.21 -10.42 -9.95
N GLU A 40 -5.08 -10.52 -11.26
CA GLU A 40 -4.00 -9.87 -12.03
C GLU A 40 -4.13 -8.34 -12.02
N VAL A 41 -5.34 -7.81 -12.19
CA VAL A 41 -5.63 -6.38 -12.05
C VAL A 41 -5.30 -5.92 -10.63
N PHE A 42 -5.68 -6.69 -9.60
CA PHE A 42 -5.37 -6.34 -8.22
C PHE A 42 -3.86 -6.28 -7.96
N ASP A 43 -3.10 -7.27 -8.43
CA ASP A 43 -1.65 -7.30 -8.29
C ASP A 43 -0.98 -6.13 -9.04
N THR A 44 -1.50 -5.79 -10.22
CA THR A 44 -1.04 -4.62 -10.99
C THR A 44 -1.29 -3.32 -10.24
N LEU A 45 -2.48 -3.15 -9.66
CA LEU A 45 -2.83 -1.96 -8.89
C LEU A 45 -2.00 -1.84 -7.59
N LEU A 46 -1.75 -2.96 -6.91
CA LEU A 46 -0.85 -3.00 -5.75
C LEU A 46 0.56 -2.53 -6.12
N LEU A 47 1.10 -3.02 -7.24
CA LEU A 47 2.41 -2.61 -7.73
C LEU A 47 2.43 -1.12 -8.12
N LEU A 48 1.43 -0.66 -8.88
CA LEU A 48 1.30 0.76 -9.22
C LEU A 48 1.27 1.65 -7.98
N ALA A 49 0.54 1.23 -6.93
CA ALA A 49 0.50 1.97 -5.68
C ALA A 49 1.88 2.17 -5.05
N THR A 50 2.89 1.32 -5.32
CA THR A 50 4.23 1.52 -4.74
C THR A 50 5.05 2.61 -5.42
N TYR A 51 4.77 2.96 -6.68
CA TYR A 51 5.64 3.87 -7.45
C TYR A 51 4.94 4.98 -8.22
N ALA A 52 3.69 4.77 -8.67
CA ALA A 52 2.95 5.73 -9.48
C ALA A 52 2.69 7.03 -8.72
N GLN A 53 2.49 8.12 -9.46
CA GLN A 53 1.91 9.34 -8.90
C GLN A 53 0.42 9.12 -8.59
N ALA A 54 -0.13 9.93 -7.68
CA ALA A 54 -1.50 9.75 -7.22
C ALA A 54 -2.55 9.93 -8.34
N ASP A 55 -2.28 10.82 -9.29
CA ASP A 55 -3.11 11.05 -10.47
C ASP A 55 -3.03 9.89 -11.48
N GLU A 56 -1.83 9.35 -11.71
CA GLU A 56 -1.63 8.15 -12.52
C GLU A 56 -2.39 6.95 -11.93
N LEU A 57 -2.32 6.75 -10.61
CA LEU A 57 -3.05 5.69 -9.91
C LEU A 57 -4.58 5.86 -10.03
N GLU A 58 -5.08 7.09 -9.90
CA GLU A 58 -6.52 7.36 -10.04
C GLU A 58 -7.01 7.13 -11.48
N ASN A 59 -6.20 7.51 -12.48
CA ASN A 59 -6.50 7.22 -13.88
C ASN A 59 -6.58 5.71 -14.13
N GLU A 60 -5.67 4.93 -13.54
CA GLU A 60 -5.72 3.48 -13.67
C GLU A 60 -6.99 2.90 -13.03
N PHE A 61 -7.40 3.38 -11.84
CA PHE A 61 -8.66 2.96 -11.23
C PHE A 61 -9.86 3.18 -12.16
N GLN A 62 -9.89 4.27 -12.93
CA GLN A 62 -10.98 4.54 -13.86
C GLN A 62 -10.93 3.64 -15.09
N SER A 63 -9.73 3.23 -15.51
CA SER A 63 -9.50 2.35 -16.66
C SER A 63 -9.89 0.90 -16.36
N VAL A 64 -9.42 0.36 -15.22
CA VAL A 64 -9.53 -1.08 -14.91
C VAL A 64 -10.66 -1.44 -13.96
N LEU A 65 -11.25 -0.46 -13.26
CA LEU A 65 -12.41 -0.65 -12.36
C LEU A 65 -13.60 0.16 -12.88
N PRO A 66 -14.36 -0.37 -13.86
CA PRO A 66 -15.44 0.39 -14.52
C PRO A 66 -16.49 0.87 -13.52
N LEU A 67 -16.97 2.10 -13.71
CA LEU A 67 -17.89 2.81 -12.80
C LEU A 67 -19.17 2.04 -12.46
N GLN A 68 -19.60 1.14 -13.34
CA GLN A 68 -20.80 0.31 -13.19
C GLN A 68 -20.62 -0.77 -12.10
N GLU A 69 -19.38 -1.08 -11.71
CA GLU A 69 -19.04 -2.05 -10.67
C GLU A 69 -18.58 -1.41 -9.36
N ARG A 70 -18.65 -0.07 -9.21
CA ARG A 70 -18.26 0.63 -7.98
C ARG A 70 -19.26 0.44 -6.84
N GLY A 71 -19.30 -0.80 -6.32
CA GLY A 71 -19.89 -1.13 -5.04
C GLY A 71 -18.95 -0.79 -3.87
N GLU A 72 -19.42 -1.02 -2.64
CA GLU A 72 -18.67 -0.73 -1.41
C GLU A 72 -17.28 -1.39 -1.39
N ALA A 73 -17.16 -2.62 -1.88
CA ALA A 73 -15.89 -3.36 -1.93
C ALA A 73 -14.85 -2.70 -2.85
N ILE A 74 -15.27 -2.17 -4.01
CA ILE A 74 -14.37 -1.49 -4.95
C ILE A 74 -13.98 -0.11 -4.42
N ASN A 75 -14.90 0.60 -3.78
CA ASN A 75 -14.57 1.87 -3.13
C ASN A 75 -13.57 1.66 -1.98
N TYR A 76 -13.77 0.61 -1.18
CA TYR A 76 -12.84 0.20 -0.14
C TYR A 76 -11.46 -0.13 -0.71
N LEU A 77 -11.41 -0.96 -1.76
CA LEU A 77 -10.17 -1.29 -2.49
C LEU A 77 -9.41 -0.03 -2.93
N CYS A 78 -10.08 0.90 -3.62
CA CYS A 78 -9.43 2.12 -4.09
C CYS A 78 -8.95 3.00 -2.93
N GLN A 79 -9.67 3.05 -1.81
CA GLN A 79 -9.26 3.81 -0.64
C GLN A 79 -7.96 3.24 -0.03
N GLU A 80 -7.91 1.93 0.19
CA GLU A 80 -6.72 1.26 0.74
C GLU A 80 -5.51 1.38 -0.21
N LEU A 81 -5.72 1.31 -1.52
CA LEU A 81 -4.64 1.51 -2.49
C LEU A 81 -4.09 2.95 -2.50
N ARG A 82 -4.94 3.96 -2.30
CA ARG A 82 -4.48 5.35 -2.12
C ARG A 82 -3.68 5.51 -0.83
N GLU A 83 -4.11 4.84 0.24
CA GLU A 83 -3.41 4.83 1.52
C GLU A 83 -2.00 4.24 1.37
N ILE A 84 -1.91 3.07 0.76
CA ILE A 84 -0.65 2.41 0.41
C ILE A 84 0.24 3.34 -0.44
N ASN A 85 -0.31 3.99 -1.46
CA ASN A 85 0.45 4.92 -2.29
C ASN A 85 0.99 6.10 -1.48
N GLY A 86 0.19 6.68 -0.61
CA GLY A 86 0.64 7.78 0.26
C GLY A 86 1.77 7.38 1.21
N PHE A 87 1.78 6.13 1.71
CA PHE A 87 2.90 5.61 2.48
C PHE A 87 4.14 5.34 1.64
N CYS A 88 4.00 4.62 0.52
CA CYS A 88 5.12 4.28 -0.37
C CYS A 88 5.81 5.53 -0.93
N LYS A 89 5.03 6.55 -1.31
CA LYS A 89 5.53 7.84 -1.80
C LYS A 89 5.93 8.82 -0.70
N GLY A 90 5.63 8.50 0.57
CA GLY A 90 5.89 9.38 1.71
C GLY A 90 5.15 10.72 1.64
N SER A 91 4.04 10.80 0.91
CA SER A 91 3.39 12.06 0.51
C SER A 91 2.43 12.64 1.55
N PHE A 92 1.98 11.85 2.54
CA PHE A 92 1.08 12.39 3.57
C PHE A 92 1.74 13.42 4.46
N SER A 93 0.96 14.37 4.97
CA SER A 93 1.44 15.38 5.92
C SER A 93 1.82 14.75 7.27
N ASP A 94 2.53 15.51 8.11
CA ASP A 94 2.82 15.10 9.49
C ASP A 94 1.56 14.96 10.35
N GLU A 95 0.42 15.48 9.89
CA GLU A 95 -0.87 15.41 10.60
C GLU A 95 -1.60 14.09 10.38
N HIS A 96 -1.14 13.27 9.44
CA HIS A 96 -1.67 11.95 9.18
C HIS A 96 -1.54 11.06 10.42
N ASP A 97 -2.61 10.35 10.81
CA ASP A 97 -2.68 9.64 12.09
C ASP A 97 -1.54 8.63 12.28
N VAL A 98 -1.21 7.88 11.24
CA VAL A 98 -0.07 6.94 11.27
C VAL A 98 1.25 7.67 11.49
N TYR A 99 1.50 8.78 10.81
CA TYR A 99 2.74 9.53 10.96
C TYR A 99 2.84 10.23 12.30
N LYS A 100 1.74 10.81 12.80
CA LYS A 100 1.67 11.32 14.18
C LYS A 100 2.05 10.26 15.20
N ASP A 101 1.45 9.08 15.10
CA ASP A 101 1.71 8.00 16.04
C ASP A 101 3.15 7.50 15.95
N LEU A 102 3.71 7.39 14.74
CA LEU A 102 5.11 7.01 14.54
C LEU A 102 6.10 8.07 15.07
N PHE A 103 5.85 9.35 14.79
CA PHE A 103 6.74 10.44 15.21
C PHE A 103 6.72 10.68 16.71
N SER A 104 5.64 10.31 17.40
CA SER A 104 5.57 10.36 18.87
C SER A 104 6.64 9.51 19.55
N GLU A 105 7.17 8.47 18.87
CA GLU A 105 8.22 7.59 19.38
C GLU A 105 9.64 8.16 19.21
N ILE A 106 9.78 9.32 18.57
CA ILE A 106 11.07 9.92 18.25
C ILE A 106 11.35 11.10 19.18
N LYS A 107 12.44 11.02 19.94
CA LYS A 107 12.93 12.15 20.75
C LYS A 107 13.46 13.26 19.82
N PHE A 108 12.84 14.44 19.89
CA PHE A 108 13.10 15.59 19.01
C PHE A 108 12.93 15.23 17.53
N PRO A 109 11.69 15.23 17.00
CA PRO A 109 11.38 14.77 15.65
C PRO A 109 11.76 15.84 14.61
N THR A 110 13.05 15.94 14.31
CA THR A 110 13.57 16.77 13.21
C THR A 110 13.06 16.27 11.86
N ALA A 111 13.08 17.15 10.85
CA ALA A 111 12.67 16.79 9.49
C ALA A 111 13.42 15.54 8.96
N GLU A 112 14.73 15.46 9.20
CA GLU A 112 15.56 14.30 8.81
C GLU A 112 15.10 13.00 9.48
N LYS A 113 14.81 13.03 10.79
CA LYS A 113 14.35 11.83 11.51
C LYS A 113 12.95 11.41 11.06
N LYS A 114 12.05 12.37 10.82
CA LYS A 114 10.72 12.10 10.26
C LYS A 114 10.84 11.46 8.88
N GLN A 115 11.72 12.00 8.03
CA GLN A 115 11.99 11.42 6.71
C GLN A 115 12.57 10.00 6.80
N ALA A 116 13.49 9.75 7.73
CA ALA A 116 14.03 8.40 7.93
C ALA A 116 12.93 7.39 8.33
N VAL A 117 11.96 7.80 9.15
CA VAL A 117 10.82 6.96 9.52
C VAL A 117 9.85 6.75 8.35
N ARG A 118 9.57 7.78 7.55
CA ARG A 118 8.78 7.67 6.32
C ARG A 118 9.43 6.68 5.35
N ASN A 119 10.73 6.81 5.13
CA ASN A 119 11.49 5.90 4.27
C ASN A 119 11.45 4.46 4.77
N LEU A 120 11.57 4.25 6.09
CA LEU A 120 11.48 2.92 6.68
C LEU A 120 10.09 2.29 6.51
N LEU A 121 9.02 3.06 6.73
CA LEU A 121 7.65 2.58 6.51
C LEU A 121 7.42 2.27 5.02
N SER A 122 7.79 3.20 4.13
CA SER A 122 7.69 3.05 2.67
C SER A 122 8.41 1.78 2.20
N ALA A 123 9.67 1.58 2.61
CA ALA A 123 10.44 0.40 2.26
C ALA A 123 9.78 -0.90 2.77
N THR A 124 9.30 -0.88 4.02
CA THR A 124 8.62 -2.05 4.63
C THR A 124 7.35 -2.44 3.87
N ILE A 125 6.53 -1.47 3.47
CA ILE A 125 5.29 -1.72 2.72
C ILE A 125 5.60 -2.13 1.28
N THR A 126 6.57 -1.49 0.64
CA THR A 126 6.99 -1.84 -0.72
C THR A 126 7.51 -3.27 -0.78
N GLU A 127 8.32 -3.68 0.19
CA GLU A 127 8.84 -5.05 0.28
C GLU A 127 7.71 -6.07 0.47
N LEU A 128 6.75 -5.79 1.37
CA LEU A 128 5.55 -6.62 1.54
C LEU A 128 4.79 -6.79 0.21
N ILE A 129 4.58 -5.71 -0.54
CA ILE A 129 3.84 -5.76 -1.81
C ILE A 129 4.62 -6.57 -2.84
N PHE A 130 5.94 -6.42 -2.92
CA PHE A 130 6.76 -7.20 -3.83
C PHE A 130 6.72 -8.70 -3.48
N GLU A 131 6.81 -9.04 -2.19
CA GLU A 131 6.62 -10.41 -1.71
C GLU A 131 5.25 -10.95 -2.10
N LYS A 132 4.17 -10.20 -1.80
CA LYS A 132 2.79 -10.63 -2.04
C LYS A 132 2.44 -10.73 -3.51
N THR A 133 3.11 -10.01 -4.40
CA THR A 133 2.90 -10.05 -5.86
C THR A 133 3.93 -10.91 -6.59
N ASN A 134 4.81 -11.61 -5.87
CA ASN A 134 5.93 -12.37 -6.44
C ASN A 134 6.84 -11.54 -7.38
N THR A 135 6.91 -10.23 -7.12
CA THR A 135 7.77 -9.32 -7.87
C THR A 135 9.18 -9.42 -7.33
N PRO A 136 10.22 -9.63 -8.16
CA PRO A 136 11.59 -9.70 -7.69
C PRO A 136 11.98 -8.40 -6.98
N SER A 137 12.25 -8.48 -5.68
CA SER A 137 12.91 -7.39 -4.95
C SER A 137 14.36 -7.33 -5.42
N LYS A 138 14.61 -6.67 -6.57
CA LYS A 138 15.95 -6.13 -6.80
C LYS A 138 16.16 -5.15 -5.66
N GLY A 139 16.99 -5.54 -4.69
CA GLY A 139 17.28 -4.72 -3.51
C GLY A 139 17.46 -3.27 -3.95
N LEU A 140 16.66 -2.38 -3.37
CA LEU A 140 16.87 -0.93 -3.42
C LEU A 140 18.15 -0.64 -2.61
N GLY A 141 19.28 -1.12 -3.13
CA GLY A 141 20.60 -1.05 -2.56
C GLY A 141 21.43 -0.08 -3.38
N ALA A 142 21.68 1.07 -2.77
CA ALA A 142 22.82 1.94 -2.96
C ALA A 142 23.17 2.32 -4.42
N SER A 143 22.80 3.53 -4.80
CA SER A 143 23.63 4.39 -5.64
C SER A 143 23.75 5.73 -4.95
#